data_AF-A0A3M2CUX1-F1
#
_entry.id   AF-A0A3M2CUX1-F1
#
_cell.length_a   1.000
_cell.length_b   1.000
_cell.length_c   1.000
_cell.angle_alpha   90.00
_cell.angle_beta   90.00
_cell.angle_gamma   90.00
#
_symmetry.space_group_name_H-M   'P 1'
#
loop_
_entity.id
_entity.type
_entity.pdbx_description
1 polymer ?
#
loop_
_entity_poly.entity_id
_entity_poly.type
_entity_poly.pdbx_seq_one_letter_code
_entity_poly.pdbx_strand_id
1 'polypeptide(L)'
;MPLIVISGIGATSDKPESFWAAGLRCDDFLYKPFDPLALLGRVEHLLRRREYISHAGETLMQQAAAEVRRPPMQDSGWREDPVAVVRVFIESWNTRDFALEYETLAEEMKAGLSREEYVQSRLTAYASANGARIVRRMLDSAVKVAHNAACVDCLREDVMDGQAQAKDERYLLRHTPSGWKIMSVQSRPLPPTA
;
A
#
# COMPACT_ATOMS: atom_id res chain seq x y z
N MET A 1 1.28 -17.87 -17.17
CA MET A 1 -0.05 -18.52 -17.05
C MET A 1 -0.31 -18.69 -15.57
N PRO A 2 -1.51 -18.38 -15.01
CA PRO A 2 -1.74 -18.58 -13.59
C PRO A 2 -1.61 -20.07 -13.26
N LEU A 3 -0.85 -20.39 -12.21
CA LEU A 3 -0.58 -21.75 -11.76
C LEU A 3 -1.23 -21.96 -10.40
N ILE A 4 -2.28 -22.76 -10.36
CA ILE A 4 -2.89 -23.25 -9.12
C ILE A 4 -2.44 -24.68 -8.89
N VAL A 5 -1.91 -24.97 -7.71
CA VAL A 5 -1.53 -26.33 -7.32
C VAL A 5 -2.59 -26.91 -6.39
N ILE A 6 -3.16 -28.05 -6.78
CA ILE A 6 -4.13 -28.79 -5.97
C ILE A 6 -3.47 -30.06 -5.44
N SER A 7 -3.38 -30.19 -4.11
CA SER A 7 -2.65 -31.29 -3.48
C SER A 7 -3.46 -32.02 -2.41
N GLY A 8 -3.26 -33.33 -2.29
CA GLY A 8 -3.80 -34.13 -1.19
C GLY A 8 -2.99 -34.04 0.10
N ILE A 9 -1.86 -33.35 0.09
CA ILE A 9 -0.86 -33.35 1.17
C ILE A 9 -1.24 -32.38 2.31
N GLY A 10 -2.19 -31.46 2.08
CA GLY A 10 -2.53 -30.39 3.04
C GLY A 10 -3.49 -30.78 4.17
N ALA A 11 -4.28 -31.85 4.03
CA ALA A 11 -5.34 -32.17 5.01
C ALA A 11 -4.82 -32.57 6.40
N THR A 12 -3.55 -32.95 6.52
CA THR A 12 -2.92 -33.39 7.78
C THR A 12 -1.72 -32.54 8.18
N SER A 13 -1.52 -31.38 7.55
CA SER A 13 -0.38 -30.50 7.80
C SER A 13 -0.84 -29.24 8.51
N ASP A 14 -0.19 -28.86 9.62
CA ASP A 14 -0.45 -27.61 10.34
C ASP A 14 -0.02 -26.34 9.58
N LYS A 15 0.44 -26.48 8.32
CA LYS A 15 0.97 -25.38 7.52
C LYS A 15 -0.13 -24.76 6.66
N PRO A 16 -0.26 -23.42 6.65
CA PRO A 16 -1.28 -22.73 5.86
C PRO A 16 -1.01 -22.85 4.35
N GLU A 17 -2.05 -22.68 3.52
CA GLU A 17 -1.95 -22.74 2.05
C GLU A 17 -0.88 -21.78 1.48
N SER A 18 -0.73 -20.59 2.07
CA SER A 18 0.28 -19.61 1.67
C SER A 18 1.72 -20.10 1.81
N PHE A 19 1.99 -20.94 2.82
CA PHE A 19 3.30 -21.57 3.00
C PHE A 19 3.64 -22.47 1.81
N TRP A 20 2.66 -23.26 1.36
CA TRP A 20 2.82 -24.18 0.24
C TRP A 20 2.87 -23.45 -1.11
N ALA A 21 2.05 -22.42 -1.28
CA ALA A 21 2.07 -21.59 -2.48
C ALA A 21 3.45 -20.94 -2.70
N ALA A 22 4.04 -20.39 -1.63
CA ALA A 22 5.38 -19.84 -1.66
C ALA A 22 6.45 -20.91 -1.95
N GLY A 23 6.41 -22.05 -1.25
CA GLY A 23 7.39 -23.13 -1.42
C GLY A 23 7.35 -23.80 -2.80
N LEU A 24 6.17 -23.87 -3.42
CA LEU A 24 5.98 -24.46 -4.75
C LEU A 24 6.01 -23.43 -5.88
N ARG A 25 6.19 -22.15 -5.54
CA ARG A 25 6.20 -21.01 -6.49
C ARG A 25 4.98 -21.00 -7.40
N CYS A 26 3.80 -21.27 -6.83
CA CYS A 26 2.52 -21.20 -7.53
C CYS A 26 1.71 -19.99 -7.08
N ASP A 27 0.80 -19.53 -7.93
CA ASP A 27 -0.02 -18.34 -7.67
C ASP A 27 -1.09 -18.60 -6.60
N ASP A 28 -1.53 -19.85 -6.46
CA ASP A 28 -2.43 -20.29 -5.40
C ASP A 28 -2.23 -21.79 -5.10
N PHE A 29 -2.59 -22.21 -3.89
CA PHE A 29 -2.51 -23.58 -3.42
C PHE A 29 -3.81 -23.99 -2.74
N LEU A 30 -4.33 -25.17 -3.09
CA LEU A 30 -5.58 -25.69 -2.54
C LEU A 30 -5.41 -27.16 -2.11
N TYR A 31 -5.89 -27.49 -0.92
CA TYR A 31 -5.87 -28.89 -0.44
C TYR A 31 -7.19 -29.62 -0.76
N LYS A 32 -7.11 -30.94 -0.92
CA LYS A 32 -8.29 -31.80 -0.98
C LYS A 32 -8.74 -32.20 0.44
N PRO A 33 -10.05 -32.35 0.71
CA PRO A 33 -11.18 -32.03 -0.19
C PRO A 33 -11.38 -30.52 -0.32
N PHE A 34 -11.78 -30.06 -1.50
CA PHE A 34 -12.10 -28.65 -1.76
C PHE A 34 -13.49 -28.51 -2.36
N ASP A 35 -14.08 -27.33 -2.15
CA ASP A 35 -15.32 -26.93 -2.80
C ASP A 35 -15.05 -26.50 -4.27
N PRO A 36 -15.66 -27.12 -5.28
CA PRO A 36 -15.53 -26.72 -6.68
C PRO A 36 -15.90 -25.25 -6.93
N LEU A 37 -16.86 -24.68 -6.19
CA LEU A 37 -17.23 -23.27 -6.33
C LEU A 37 -16.13 -22.35 -5.81
N ALA A 38 -15.47 -22.72 -4.72
CA ALA A 38 -14.31 -21.99 -4.19
C ALA A 38 -13.14 -22.00 -5.17
N LEU A 39 -12.91 -23.11 -5.89
CA LEU A 39 -11.90 -23.17 -6.94
C LEU A 39 -12.22 -22.22 -8.10
N LEU A 40 -13.47 -22.17 -8.55
CA LEU A 40 -13.90 -21.24 -9.61
C LEU A 40 -13.68 -19.78 -9.21
N GLY A 41 -14.04 -19.40 -7.98
CA GLY A 41 -13.79 -18.05 -7.47
C GLY A 41 -12.30 -17.69 -7.39
N ARG A 42 -11.44 -18.64 -7.02
CA ARG A 42 -9.97 -18.46 -7.00
C ARG A 42 -9.39 -18.30 -8.41
N VAL A 43 -9.84 -19.12 -9.37
CA VAL A 43 -9.45 -18.98 -10.78
C VAL A 43 -9.88 -17.64 -11.35
N GLU A 44 -11.13 -17.23 -11.10
CA GLU A 44 -11.65 -15.93 -11.54
C GLU A 44 -10.84 -14.78 -10.96
N HIS A 45 -10.51 -14.85 -9.67
CA HIS A 45 -9.66 -13.85 -9.01
C HIS A 45 -8.27 -13.75 -9.68
N LEU A 46 -7.63 -14.89 -9.98
CA LEU A 46 -6.32 -14.91 -10.64
C LEU A 46 -6.35 -14.41 -12.08
N LEU A 47 -7.43 -14.68 -12.82
CA LEU A 47 -7.60 -14.20 -14.19
C LEU A 47 -7.88 -12.70 -14.22
N ARG A 48 -8.74 -12.19 -13.32
CA ARG A 48 -8.97 -10.74 -13.17
C ARG A 48 -7.69 -10.00 -12.77
N ARG A 49 -6.86 -10.58 -11.90
CA ARG A 49 -5.52 -10.03 -11.59
C ARG A 49 -4.62 -9.94 -12.82
N ARG A 50 -4.74 -10.86 -13.79
CA ARG A 50 -3.92 -10.86 -15.02
C ARG A 50 -4.44 -9.91 -16.10
N GLU A 51 -5.75 -9.76 -16.25
CA GLU A 51 -6.33 -8.73 -17.13
C GLU A 51 -5.95 -7.32 -16.67
N TYR A 52 -5.77 -7.13 -15.35
CA TYR A 52 -5.26 -5.88 -14.79
C TYR A 52 -3.78 -5.60 -15.13
N ILE A 53 -3.02 -6.61 -15.58
CA ILE A 53 -1.59 -6.49 -15.89
C ILE A 53 -1.34 -6.31 -17.39
N SER A 54 -2.19 -6.82 -18.28
CA SER A 54 -1.97 -6.76 -19.74
C SER A 54 -2.31 -5.42 -20.41
N HIS A 55 -2.91 -4.46 -19.72
CA HIS A 55 -3.00 -3.06 -20.20
C HIS A 55 -2.00 -2.10 -19.53
N ALA A 56 -1.26 -2.55 -18.51
CA ALA A 56 -0.30 -1.72 -17.80
C ALA A 56 1.14 -1.92 -18.30
N GLY A 57 1.47 -3.07 -18.91
CA GLY A 57 2.87 -3.45 -19.20
C GLY A 57 3.57 -2.68 -20.32
N GLU A 58 2.88 -2.33 -21.41
CA GLU A 58 3.53 -1.69 -22.58
C GLU A 58 3.45 -0.17 -22.58
N THR A 59 2.50 0.44 -21.85
CA THR A 59 2.41 1.91 -21.76
C THR A 59 3.42 2.49 -20.74
N LEU A 60 3.89 1.68 -19.78
CA LEU A 60 4.77 2.13 -18.69
C LEU A 60 6.22 2.43 -19.12
N MET A 61 6.75 1.88 -20.22
CA MET A 61 8.11 2.20 -20.67
C MET A 61 8.20 3.50 -21.48
N GLN A 62 7.12 3.95 -22.12
CA GLN A 62 7.09 5.22 -22.86
C GLN A 62 6.51 6.40 -22.06
N GLN A 63 5.76 6.15 -20.97
CA GLN A 63 5.28 7.20 -20.07
C GLN A 63 6.29 7.63 -18.99
N ALA A 64 7.32 6.81 -18.72
CA ALA A 64 8.34 7.10 -17.70
C ALA A 64 9.19 8.35 -17.98
N ALA A 65 9.18 8.89 -19.21
CA ALA A 65 9.93 10.10 -19.57
C ALA A 65 9.04 11.35 -19.79
N ALA A 66 7.71 11.21 -19.87
CA ALA A 66 6.81 12.29 -20.30
C ALA A 66 5.65 12.60 -19.35
N GLU A 67 5.41 11.81 -18.29
CA GLU A 67 4.30 12.03 -17.38
C GLU A 67 4.72 12.07 -15.92
N VAL A 68 5.21 13.24 -15.49
CA VAL A 68 4.77 13.83 -14.22
C VAL A 68 3.29 14.21 -14.39
N ARG A 69 2.42 13.26 -14.72
CA ARG A 69 0.97 13.50 -14.66
C ARG A 69 0.63 13.49 -13.18
N ARG A 70 0.33 14.68 -12.66
CA ARG A 70 -0.41 14.83 -11.40
C ARG A 70 -1.52 13.77 -11.39
N PRO A 71 -1.67 12.99 -10.31
CA PRO A 71 -2.93 12.27 -10.10
C PRO A 71 -4.07 13.30 -10.16
N PRO A 72 -5.27 12.91 -10.62
CA PRO A 72 -6.43 13.78 -10.58
C PRO A 72 -6.87 13.98 -9.11
N MET A 73 -6.13 14.76 -8.32
CA MET A 73 -6.60 15.26 -7.04
C MET A 73 -7.50 16.48 -7.26
N GLN A 74 -8.58 16.30 -8.02
CA GLN A 74 -9.65 17.29 -8.15
C GLN A 74 -10.95 16.88 -7.44
N ASP A 75 -11.04 15.66 -6.90
CA ASP A 75 -12.12 15.30 -6.00
C ASP A 75 -11.65 15.43 -4.54
N SER A 76 -12.17 16.46 -3.88
CA SER A 76 -11.99 16.82 -2.46
C SER A 76 -12.42 15.73 -1.46
N GLY A 77 -12.88 14.57 -1.93
CA GLY A 77 -13.41 13.48 -1.11
C GLY A 77 -12.37 12.59 -0.43
N TRP A 78 -11.07 12.76 -0.70
CA TRP A 78 -10.01 11.93 -0.09
C TRP A 78 -9.99 12.01 1.45
N ARG A 79 -10.51 13.10 2.03
CA ARG A 79 -10.62 13.29 3.48
C ARG A 79 -11.66 12.37 4.13
N GLU A 80 -12.61 11.85 3.35
CA GLU A 80 -13.69 10.98 3.83
C GLU A 80 -13.35 9.48 3.72
N ASP A 81 -12.28 9.13 3.00
CA ASP A 81 -11.77 7.77 2.89
C ASP A 81 -10.44 7.61 3.67
N PRO A 82 -10.40 6.82 4.75
CA PRO A 82 -9.18 6.61 5.52
C PRO A 82 -8.02 6.01 4.70
N VAL A 83 -8.31 5.20 3.67
CA VAL A 83 -7.27 4.64 2.79
C VAL A 83 -6.68 5.74 1.91
N ALA A 84 -7.51 6.62 1.36
CA ALA A 84 -7.07 7.77 0.58
C ALA A 84 -6.23 8.74 1.43
N VAL A 85 -6.59 8.99 2.70
CA VAL A 85 -5.78 9.80 3.62
C VAL A 85 -4.37 9.22 3.80
N VAL A 86 -4.25 7.91 4.03
CA VAL A 86 -2.94 7.24 4.18
C VAL A 86 -2.15 7.31 2.87
N ARG A 87 -2.80 7.12 1.73
CA ARG A 87 -2.15 7.25 0.42
C ARG A 87 -1.55 8.64 0.22
N VAL A 88 -2.33 9.69 0.50
CA VAL A 88 -1.90 11.09 0.41
C VAL A 88 -0.69 11.34 1.32
N PHE A 89 -0.72 10.84 2.55
CA PHE A 89 0.38 10.96 3.50
C PHE A 89 1.69 10.28 3.02
N ILE A 90 1.58 9.11 2.38
CA ILE A 90 2.74 8.37 1.89
C ILE A 90 3.32 9.04 0.63
N GLU A 91 2.45 9.39 -0.32
CA GLU A 91 2.84 9.79 -1.67
C GLU A 91 3.15 11.30 -1.78
N SER A 92 2.79 12.11 -0.77
CA SER A 92 3.21 13.53 -0.64
C SER A 92 4.73 13.70 -0.66
N TRP A 93 5.48 12.68 -0.24
CA TRP A 93 6.94 12.66 -0.34
C TRP A 93 7.41 12.87 -1.78
N ASN A 94 6.73 12.23 -2.74
CA ASN A 94 7.14 12.24 -4.15
C ASN A 94 6.92 13.61 -4.80
N THR A 95 5.85 14.30 -4.41
CA THR A 95 5.48 15.62 -4.94
C THR A 95 6.04 16.77 -4.11
N ARG A 96 6.63 16.46 -2.94
CA ARG A 96 7.05 17.43 -1.91
C ARG A 96 5.90 18.30 -1.39
N ASP A 97 4.66 17.82 -1.51
CA ASP A 97 3.49 18.50 -0.97
C ASP A 97 3.31 18.18 0.52
N PHE A 98 4.28 18.62 1.33
CA PHE A 98 4.27 18.42 2.78
C PHE A 98 3.18 19.23 3.48
N ALA A 99 2.66 20.25 2.79
CA ALA A 99 1.55 21.04 3.27
C ALA A 99 0.25 20.23 3.24
N LEU A 100 0.05 19.43 2.19
CA LEU A 100 -1.01 18.43 2.10
C LEU A 100 -0.76 17.24 3.04
N GLU A 101 0.49 16.79 3.19
CA GLU A 101 0.86 15.76 4.18
C GLU A 101 0.41 16.18 5.59
N TYR A 102 0.70 17.41 5.99
CA TYR A 102 0.29 17.97 7.28
C TYR A 102 -1.23 17.94 7.50
N GLU A 103 -2.01 18.16 6.44
CA GLU A 103 -3.48 18.09 6.51
C GLU A 103 -3.98 16.69 6.83
N THR A 104 -3.21 15.63 6.55
CA THR A 104 -3.60 14.25 6.90
C THR A 104 -3.41 13.93 8.38
N LEU A 105 -2.67 14.75 9.13
CA LEU A 105 -2.22 14.44 10.49
C LEU A 105 -3.19 14.93 11.57
N ALA A 106 -3.35 14.13 12.61
CA ALA A 106 -3.94 14.55 13.87
C ALA A 106 -2.90 15.28 14.73
N GLU A 107 -3.36 16.02 15.75
CA GLU A 107 -2.48 16.81 16.64
C GLU A 107 -1.37 15.98 17.29
N GLU A 108 -1.67 14.73 17.63
CA GLU A 108 -0.74 13.77 18.22
C GLU A 108 0.49 13.51 17.31
N MET A 109 0.30 13.53 15.99
CA MET A 109 1.36 13.31 14.99
C MET A 109 2.10 14.59 14.59
N LYS A 110 1.54 15.77 14.88
CA LYS A 110 2.15 17.07 14.55
C LYS A 110 3.24 17.47 15.54
N ALA A 111 3.30 16.84 16.71
CA ALA A 111 4.27 17.12 17.77
C ALA A 111 4.29 18.61 18.19
N GLY A 112 3.13 19.30 18.10
CA GLY A 112 3.00 20.71 18.43
C GLY A 112 3.62 21.69 17.41
N LEU A 113 4.10 21.20 16.27
CA LEU A 113 4.63 22.06 15.21
C LEU A 113 3.51 22.76 14.46
N SER A 114 3.73 24.03 14.12
CA SER A 114 2.92 24.73 13.12
C SER A 114 3.07 24.09 11.74
N ARG A 115 2.18 24.45 10.83
CA ARG A 115 2.21 23.94 9.44
C ARG A 115 3.52 24.29 8.76
N GLU A 116 3.99 25.53 8.93
CA GLU A 116 5.22 26.03 8.32
C GLU A 116 6.45 25.32 8.88
N GLU A 117 6.52 25.13 10.21
CA GLU A 117 7.61 24.40 10.87
C GLU A 117 7.65 22.93 10.45
N TYR A 118 6.48 22.29 10.36
CA TYR A 118 6.38 20.91 9.88
C TYR A 118 6.88 20.78 8.45
N VAL A 119 6.40 21.64 7.53
CA VAL A 119 6.83 21.63 6.13
C VAL A 119 8.33 21.84 6.02
N GLN A 120 8.90 22.79 6.77
CA GLN A 120 10.34 23.05 6.76
C GLN A 120 11.16 21.87 7.30
N SER A 121 10.68 21.23 8.37
CA SER A 121 11.28 20.00 8.91
C SER A 121 11.27 18.86 7.88
N ARG A 122 10.14 18.66 7.19
CA ARG A 122 10.01 17.64 6.14
C ARG A 122 10.87 17.91 4.92
N LEU A 123 10.97 19.17 4.48
CA LEU A 123 11.89 19.58 3.42
C LEU A 123 13.35 19.29 3.77
N THR A 124 13.73 19.53 5.04
CA THR A 124 15.08 19.21 5.54
C THR A 124 15.32 17.71 5.51
N ALA A 125 14.38 16.90 6.03
CA ALA A 125 14.47 15.44 5.99
C ALA A 125 14.54 14.89 4.56
N TYR A 126 13.77 15.48 3.63
CA TYR A 126 13.81 15.14 2.21
C TYR A 126 15.19 15.41 1.60
N ALA A 127 15.78 16.57 1.88
CA ALA A 127 17.14 16.89 1.40
C ALA A 127 18.19 15.94 1.98
N SER A 128 18.14 15.69 3.30
CA SER A 128 19.10 14.80 3.99
C SER A 128 19.02 13.34 3.54
N ALA A 129 17.82 12.86 3.20
CA ALA A 129 17.62 11.49 2.72
C ALA A 129 17.84 11.34 1.20
N ASN A 130 18.29 12.39 0.51
CA ASN A 130 18.35 12.43 -0.96
C ASN A 130 17.00 12.05 -1.59
N GLY A 131 15.93 12.61 -1.04
CA GLY A 131 14.54 12.19 -1.26
C GLY A 131 14.09 12.20 -2.72
N ALA A 132 14.76 12.94 -3.60
CA ALA A 132 14.51 12.92 -5.05
C ALA A 132 14.78 11.56 -5.70
N ARG A 133 15.58 10.71 -5.06
CA ARG A 133 15.84 9.33 -5.50
C ARG A 133 14.93 8.30 -4.86
N ILE A 134 14.11 8.72 -3.89
CA ILE A 134 13.22 7.84 -3.13
C ILE A 134 11.81 8.06 -3.64
N VAL A 135 11.24 7.04 -4.28
CA VAL A 135 9.83 7.03 -4.65
C VAL A 135 9.09 6.14 -3.66
N ARG A 136 8.08 6.69 -2.99
CA ARG A 136 7.24 5.97 -2.02
C ARG A 136 5.88 5.67 -2.61
N ARG A 137 5.39 4.44 -2.47
CA ARG A 137 4.09 4.03 -3.01
C ARG A 137 3.36 3.12 -2.04
N MET A 138 2.04 3.30 -1.94
CA MET A 138 1.19 2.33 -1.26
C MET A 138 0.72 1.29 -2.27
N LEU A 139 1.22 0.05 -2.13
CA LEU A 139 0.97 -1.06 -3.03
C LEU A 139 -0.38 -1.73 -2.77
N ASP A 140 -0.67 -2.00 -1.49
CA ASP A 140 -1.88 -2.67 -1.04
C ASP A 140 -2.34 -2.10 0.30
N SER A 141 -3.62 -2.25 0.61
CA SER A 141 -4.21 -1.76 1.84
C SER A 141 -5.46 -2.53 2.24
N ALA A 142 -5.59 -2.84 3.52
CA ALA A 142 -6.80 -3.32 4.15
C ALA A 142 -7.25 -2.33 5.23
N VAL A 143 -8.55 -2.07 5.30
CA VAL A 143 -9.12 -1.11 6.25
C VAL A 143 -10.17 -1.76 7.14
N LYS A 144 -10.13 -1.41 8.43
CA LYS A 144 -11.18 -1.71 9.41
C LYS A 144 -11.68 -0.40 10.01
N VAL A 145 -12.94 -0.08 9.80
CA VAL A 145 -13.59 1.13 10.33
C VAL A 145 -14.52 0.75 11.47
N ALA A 146 -14.42 1.46 12.59
CA ALA A 146 -15.29 1.31 13.74
C ALA A 146 -15.64 2.70 14.30
N HIS A 147 -16.89 3.12 14.11
CA HIS A 147 -17.38 4.44 14.51
C HIS A 147 -16.51 5.59 13.99
N ASN A 148 -15.78 6.26 14.88
CA ASN A 148 -14.90 7.39 14.60
C ASN A 148 -13.42 7.00 14.53
N ALA A 149 -13.10 5.71 14.47
CA ALA A 149 -11.74 5.19 14.37
C ALA A 149 -11.59 4.29 13.15
N ALA A 150 -10.42 4.31 12.53
CA ALA A 150 -10.06 3.40 11.45
C ALA A 150 -8.65 2.86 11.66
N CYS A 151 -8.45 1.59 11.30
CA CYS A 151 -7.14 0.95 11.20
C CYS A 151 -6.89 0.62 9.74
N VAL A 152 -5.84 1.18 9.16
CA VAL A 152 -5.40 0.89 7.80
C VAL A 152 -4.08 0.14 7.90
N ASP A 153 -4.11 -1.15 7.55
CA ASP A 153 -2.92 -1.95 7.33
C ASP A 153 -2.53 -1.79 5.86
N CYS A 154 -1.30 -1.39 5.55
CA CYS A 154 -0.86 -1.21 4.16
C CYS A 154 0.56 -1.72 3.91
N LEU A 155 0.76 -2.19 2.68
CA LEU A 155 2.08 -2.51 2.15
C LEU A 155 2.64 -1.28 1.43
N ARG A 156 3.71 -0.70 1.97
CA ARG A 156 4.43 0.41 1.35
C ARG A 156 5.68 -0.08 0.67
N GLU A 157 5.97 0.45 -0.51
CA GLU A 157 7.24 0.25 -1.21
C GLU A 157 8.00 1.58 -1.27
N ASP A 158 9.26 1.53 -0.84
CA ASP A 158 10.23 2.60 -1.02
C ASP A 158 11.22 2.15 -2.10
N VAL A 159 11.18 2.76 -3.28
CA VAL A 159 12.11 2.49 -4.39
C VAL A 159 13.25 3.49 -4.35
N MET A 160 14.48 2.99 -4.21
CA MET A 160 15.71 3.79 -4.20
C MET A 160 16.72 3.19 -5.18
N ASP A 161 17.13 3.97 -6.19
CA ASP A 161 18.14 3.55 -7.18
C ASP A 161 17.85 2.16 -7.81
N GLY A 162 16.56 1.87 -8.06
CA GLY A 162 16.09 0.61 -8.66
C GLY A 162 15.93 -0.56 -7.67
N GLN A 163 16.30 -0.37 -6.40
CA GLN A 163 16.02 -1.33 -5.33
C GLN A 163 14.71 -0.98 -4.64
N ALA A 164 13.77 -1.91 -4.64
CA ALA A 164 12.50 -1.78 -3.94
C ALA A 164 12.62 -2.36 -2.52
N GLN A 165 12.25 -1.57 -1.52
CA GLN A 165 12.13 -2.03 -0.14
C GLN A 165 10.67 -1.96 0.30
N ALA A 166 10.07 -3.11 0.53
CA ALA A 166 8.72 -3.21 1.07
C ALA A 166 8.70 -3.08 2.60
N LYS A 167 7.64 -2.46 3.12
CA LYS A 167 7.38 -2.25 4.55
C LYS A 167 5.90 -2.49 4.82
N ASP A 168 5.62 -3.27 5.86
CA ASP A 168 4.27 -3.37 6.41
C ASP A 168 4.06 -2.23 7.38
N GLU A 169 3.01 -1.45 7.15
CA GLU A 169 2.68 -0.31 8.00
C GLU A 169 1.23 -0.41 8.48
N ARG A 170 1.02 -0.04 9.74
CA ARG A 170 -0.30 0.10 10.34
C ARG A 170 -0.52 1.54 10.74
N TYR A 171 -1.57 2.12 10.21
CA TYR A 171 -2.03 3.47 10.48
C TYR A 171 -3.29 3.41 11.34
N LEU A 172 -3.31 4.17 12.44
CA LEU A 172 -4.53 4.42 13.20
C LEU A 172 -5.02 5.82 12.89
N LEU A 173 -6.28 5.93 12.50
CA LEU A 173 -6.92 7.18 12.13
C LEU A 173 -8.14 7.46 13.02
N ARG A 174 -8.45 8.74 13.19
CA ARG A 174 -9.68 9.23 13.83
C ARG A 174 -10.45 10.13 12.87
N HIS A 175 -11.76 9.95 12.85
CA HIS A 175 -12.67 10.81 12.12
C HIS A 175 -12.88 12.11 12.89
N THR A 176 -12.65 13.25 12.23
CA THR A 176 -12.85 14.59 12.78
C THR A 176 -13.85 15.35 11.90
N PRO A 177 -14.35 16.53 12.34
CA PRO A 177 -15.17 17.37 11.46
C PRO A 177 -14.47 17.82 10.16
N SER A 178 -13.14 17.71 10.11
CA SER A 178 -12.32 18.05 8.94
C SER A 178 -11.88 16.82 8.11
N GLY A 179 -12.51 15.66 8.37
CA GLY A 179 -12.22 14.36 7.77
C GLY A 179 -11.38 13.45 8.65
N TRP A 180 -10.96 12.31 8.09
CA TRP A 180 -10.05 11.36 8.74
C TRP A 180 -8.64 11.95 8.92
N LYS A 181 -8.05 11.69 10.09
CA LYS A 181 -6.70 12.14 10.46
C LYS A 181 -5.88 11.00 11.06
N ILE A 182 -4.61 10.91 10.68
CA ILE A 182 -3.66 9.92 11.17
C ILE A 182 -3.21 10.28 12.59
N MET A 183 -3.44 9.39 13.54
CA MET A 183 -3.05 9.52 14.94
C MET A 183 -1.74 8.81 15.28
N SER A 184 -1.44 7.72 14.58
CA SER A 184 -0.18 6.98 14.78
C SER A 184 0.14 6.10 13.57
N VAL A 185 1.43 5.78 13.44
CA VAL A 185 1.96 4.87 12.42
C VAL A 185 2.88 3.87 13.11
N GLN A 186 2.74 2.59 12.78
CA GLN A 186 3.65 1.53 13.18
C GLN A 186 4.21 0.85 11.94
N SER A 187 5.52 0.92 11.75
CA SER A 187 6.18 0.32 10.58
C SER A 187 6.97 -0.93 11.00
N ARG A 188 6.84 -2.00 10.22
CA ARG A 188 7.62 -3.22 10.33
C ARG A 188 8.36 -3.45 9.02
N PRO A 189 9.70 -3.46 9.01
CA PRO A 189 10.43 -3.77 7.79
C PRO A 189 10.14 -5.22 7.38
N LEU A 190 9.84 -5.43 6.10
CA LEU A 190 9.77 -6.77 5.54
C LEU A 190 11.19 -7.23 5.16
N PRO A 191 11.51 -8.52 5.35
CA PRO A 191 12.75 -9.05 4.82
C PRO A 191 12.75 -8.92 3.29
N PRO A 192 13.92 -8.66 2.67
CA PRO A 192 14.00 -8.63 1.21
C PRO A 192 13.56 -9.98 0.65
N THR A 193 12.58 -9.95 -0.25
CA THR A 193 12.20 -11.12 -1.05
C THR A 193 13.40 -11.53 -1.92
N ALA A 194 13.97 -12.70 -1.62
CA ALA A 194 15.07 -13.32 -2.35
C ALA A 194 14.66 -13.84 -3.73
#